data_AF-A0A376L9Y9-F1
#
_entry.id   AF-A0A376L9Y9-F1
#
_cell.length_a   1.000
_cell.length_b   1.000
_cell.length_c   1.000
_cell.angle_alpha   90.00
_cell.angle_beta   90.00
_cell.angle_gamma   90.00
#
_symmetry.space_group_name_H-M   'P 1'
#
loop_
_entity.id
_entity.type
_entity.pdbx_description
1 polymer ?
#
loop_
_entity_poly.entity_id
_entity_poly.type
_entity_poly.pdbx_seq_one_letter_code
_entity_poly.pdbx_strand_id
1 'polypeptide(L)'
;MNSFSLLTTPWLPVRFKDGTTGKLASVDLADENVVDIAAPRADLQGAAWQFLLGLLQTSFAPKDHRRWDDIWEDGLEAEKLREALLSLEHAFQFGPDSSSFMQDFEALTGDKVPVASLLPEIPGSQTTKFNKDHFIKRGVTEYLCPHCLALALFSLQLNAPAGGKGYRTGLRGGGPMTTLIELQEYQGNQQTPLWRKLWLNVMPQDEADLPLPKKFDDLIFPWLGPTRTSELAGAVVTHDQVNKL
;
A
#
# COMPACT_ATOMS: atom_id res chain seq x y z
N MET A 1 -14.84 -6.40 14.43
CA MET A 1 -14.70 -5.87 13.06
C MET A 1 -14.78 -7.08 12.14
N ASN A 2 -15.60 -7.04 11.09
CA ASN A 2 -15.65 -8.13 10.12
C ASN A 2 -14.50 -7.97 9.13
N SER A 3 -13.96 -9.09 8.65
CA SER A 3 -12.95 -9.12 7.60
C SER A 3 -13.52 -8.56 6.29
N PHE A 4 -12.68 -7.87 5.51
CA PHE A 4 -13.02 -7.37 4.18
C PHE A 4 -11.80 -7.39 3.26
N SER A 5 -12.05 -7.50 1.95
CA SER A 5 -10.98 -7.44 0.95
C SER A 5 -10.66 -6.02 0.55
N LEU A 6 -9.37 -5.70 0.52
CA LEU A 6 -8.83 -4.44 -0.01
C LEU A 6 -8.87 -4.37 -1.54
N LEU A 7 -9.29 -5.42 -2.24
CA LEU A 7 -9.39 -5.42 -3.71
C LEU A 7 -10.84 -5.21 -4.16
N THR A 8 -11.79 -5.90 -3.54
CA THR A 8 -13.20 -5.91 -3.97
C THR A 8 -14.12 -5.01 -3.15
N THR A 9 -13.73 -4.64 -1.93
CA THR A 9 -14.53 -3.70 -1.11
C THR A 9 -14.22 -2.27 -1.51
N PRO A 10 -15.20 -1.39 -1.76
CA PRO A 10 -14.95 0.03 -1.96
C PRO A 10 -14.40 0.67 -0.68
N TRP A 11 -13.08 0.93 -0.64
CA TRP A 11 -12.41 1.33 0.59
C TRP A 11 -11.54 2.58 0.48
N LEU A 12 -10.88 2.78 -0.66
CA LEU A 12 -10.00 3.93 -0.90
C LEU A 12 -10.83 5.19 -1.14
N PRO A 13 -10.57 6.29 -0.42
CA PRO A 13 -11.27 7.54 -0.67
C PRO A 13 -10.80 8.12 -2.02
N VAL A 14 -11.75 8.49 -2.88
CA VAL A 14 -11.48 9.03 -4.22
C VAL A 14 -12.31 10.26 -4.50
N ARG A 15 -11.85 11.05 -5.49
CA ARG A 15 -12.58 12.15 -6.09
C ARG A 15 -12.95 11.80 -7.53
N PHE A 16 -14.17 12.14 -7.92
CA PHE A 16 -14.68 11.95 -9.27
C PHE A 16 -14.56 13.22 -10.12
N LYS A 17 -14.74 13.09 -11.44
CA LYS A 17 -14.73 14.22 -12.40
C LYS A 17 -15.71 15.34 -12.03
N ASP A 18 -16.87 15.01 -11.49
CA ASP A 18 -17.89 15.97 -11.05
C ASP A 18 -17.53 16.71 -9.75
N GLY A 19 -16.37 16.39 -9.15
CA GLY A 19 -15.88 16.99 -7.91
C GLY A 19 -16.40 16.32 -6.63
N THR A 20 -17.33 15.37 -6.74
CA THR A 20 -17.79 14.60 -5.58
C THR A 20 -16.72 13.63 -5.09
N THR A 21 -16.88 13.17 -3.85
CA THR A 21 -16.00 12.17 -3.24
C THR A 21 -16.76 10.88 -2.97
N GLY A 22 -16.06 9.76 -3.03
CA GLY A 22 -16.62 8.44 -2.72
C GLY A 22 -15.54 7.46 -2.35
N LYS A 23 -15.83 6.17 -2.58
CA LYS A 23 -14.87 5.09 -2.35
C LYS A 23 -14.69 4.24 -3.60
N LEU A 24 -13.44 3.80 -3.80
CA LEU A 24 -13.04 2.94 -4.89
C LEU A 24 -12.64 1.56 -4.34
N ALA A 25 -13.10 0.49 -4.99
CA ALA A 25 -12.52 -0.84 -4.85
C ALA A 25 -11.36 -0.94 -5.85
N SER A 26 -10.24 -1.54 -5.47
CA SER A 26 -9.05 -1.55 -6.33
C SER A 26 -9.27 -2.25 -7.67
N VAL A 27 -10.15 -3.25 -7.73
CA VAL A 27 -10.58 -3.89 -8.99
C VAL A 27 -11.27 -2.95 -9.98
N ASP A 28 -11.80 -1.83 -9.50
CA ASP A 28 -12.50 -0.83 -10.32
C ASP A 28 -11.58 0.33 -10.75
N LEU A 29 -10.26 0.20 -10.58
CA LEU A 29 -9.29 1.27 -10.88
C LEU A 29 -9.31 1.75 -12.35
N ALA A 30 -9.81 0.94 -13.28
CA ALA A 30 -10.01 1.33 -14.67
C ALA A 30 -11.18 2.34 -14.88
N ASP A 31 -11.90 2.73 -13.82
CA ASP A 31 -12.98 3.73 -13.92
C ASP A 31 -12.45 5.10 -14.38
N GLU A 32 -12.84 5.47 -15.60
CA GLU A 32 -12.53 6.75 -16.24
C GLU A 32 -13.04 7.97 -15.48
N ASN A 33 -14.00 7.83 -14.55
CA ASN A 33 -14.57 8.93 -13.79
C ASN A 33 -13.77 9.25 -12.52
N VAL A 34 -12.92 8.35 -12.05
CA VAL A 34 -12.08 8.57 -10.87
C VAL A 34 -10.85 9.36 -11.27
N VAL A 35 -10.65 10.54 -10.68
CA VAL A 35 -9.55 11.45 -11.08
C VAL A 35 -8.42 11.53 -10.07
N ASP A 36 -8.66 11.21 -8.79
CA ASP A 36 -7.61 11.13 -7.78
C ASP A 36 -8.05 10.42 -6.51
N ILE A 37 -7.08 10.11 -5.65
CA ILE A 37 -7.31 9.78 -4.23
C ILE A 37 -7.74 11.06 -3.49
N ALA A 38 -8.62 10.91 -2.50
CA ALA A 38 -9.12 11.97 -1.64
C ALA A 38 -8.82 11.68 -0.17
N ALA A 39 -7.57 11.33 0.14
CA ALA A 39 -7.19 11.01 1.52
C ALA A 39 -7.15 12.27 2.39
N PRO A 40 -7.53 12.19 3.68
CA PRO A 40 -7.57 13.36 4.57
C PRO A 40 -6.17 13.86 4.97
N ARG A 41 -5.11 13.11 4.66
CA ARG A 41 -3.72 13.46 4.98
C ARG A 41 -2.83 13.17 3.77
N ALA A 42 -1.80 14.01 3.58
CA ALA A 42 -0.87 13.87 2.46
C ALA A 42 -0.01 12.60 2.51
N ASP A 43 0.38 12.14 3.70
CA ASP A 43 1.11 10.87 3.87
C ASP A 43 0.23 9.68 3.45
N LEU A 44 -1.05 9.70 3.82
CA LEU A 44 -2.01 8.68 3.39
C LEU A 44 -2.37 8.78 1.90
N GLN A 45 -2.39 9.98 1.32
CA GLN A 45 -2.55 10.20 -0.13
C GLN A 45 -1.43 9.48 -0.90
N GLY A 46 -0.18 9.74 -0.51
CA GLY A 46 0.99 9.10 -1.12
C GLY A 46 1.04 7.59 -0.85
N ALA A 47 0.60 7.14 0.31
CA ALA A 47 0.49 5.71 0.62
C ALA A 47 -0.56 5.01 -0.25
N ALA A 48 -1.71 5.63 -0.51
CA ALA A 48 -2.75 5.07 -1.38
C ALA A 48 -2.29 4.96 -2.84
N TRP A 49 -1.57 5.96 -3.35
CA TRP A 49 -0.91 5.87 -4.66
C TRP A 49 0.09 4.71 -4.70
N GLN A 50 0.98 4.61 -3.72
CA GLN A 50 1.95 3.51 -3.63
C GLN A 50 1.28 2.14 -3.51
N PHE A 51 0.13 2.05 -2.82
CA PHE A 51 -0.64 0.80 -2.72
C PHE A 51 -1.15 0.35 -4.10
N LEU A 52 -1.80 1.26 -4.84
CA LEU A 52 -2.31 0.95 -6.18
C LEU A 52 -1.19 0.67 -7.18
N LEU A 53 -0.06 1.39 -7.09
CA LEU A 53 1.13 1.10 -7.89
C LEU A 53 1.71 -0.28 -7.57
N GLY A 54 1.79 -0.65 -6.30
CA GLY A 54 2.23 -1.98 -5.87
C GLY A 54 1.36 -3.08 -6.46
N LEU A 55 0.03 -2.90 -6.46
CA LEU A 55 -0.91 -3.82 -7.12
C LEU A 55 -0.64 -3.92 -8.63
N LEU A 56 -0.60 -2.78 -9.34
CA LEU A 56 -0.34 -2.75 -10.78
C LEU A 56 1.00 -3.41 -11.13
N GLN A 57 2.08 -3.04 -10.44
CA GLN A 57 3.42 -3.57 -10.72
C GLN A 57 3.51 -5.08 -10.45
N THR A 58 2.82 -5.58 -9.42
CA THR A 58 2.93 -6.98 -8.98
C THR A 58 2.03 -7.93 -9.76
N SER A 59 0.90 -7.47 -10.32
CA SER A 59 -0.05 -8.34 -11.03
C SER A 59 -0.42 -7.92 -12.44
N PHE A 60 -0.10 -6.70 -12.86
CA PHE A 60 -0.56 -6.13 -14.15
C PHE A 60 0.54 -5.43 -14.95
N ALA A 61 1.81 -5.49 -14.53
CA ALA A 61 2.90 -4.84 -15.25
C ALA A 61 2.99 -5.36 -16.69
N PRO A 62 3.15 -4.46 -17.69
CA PRO A 62 3.23 -4.86 -19.08
C PRO A 62 4.52 -5.63 -19.33
N LYS A 63 4.50 -6.56 -20.28
CA LYS A 63 5.67 -7.40 -20.56
C LYS A 63 6.87 -6.60 -21.07
N ASP A 64 6.59 -5.61 -21.91
CA ASP A 64 7.55 -4.80 -22.64
C ASP A 64 6.99 -3.39 -22.88
N HIS A 65 7.84 -2.48 -23.36
CA HIS A 65 7.46 -1.09 -23.63
C HIS A 65 6.31 -0.98 -24.63
N ARG A 66 6.23 -1.86 -25.64
CA ARG A 66 5.14 -1.81 -26.62
C ARG A 66 3.78 -2.06 -25.95
N ARG A 67 3.70 -3.03 -25.03
CA ARG A 67 2.50 -3.27 -24.24
C ARG A 67 2.18 -2.12 -23.29
N TRP A 68 3.20 -1.41 -22.81
CA TRP A 68 3.01 -0.20 -22.02
C TRP A 68 2.34 0.89 -22.85
N ASP A 69 2.81 1.10 -24.10
CA ASP A 69 2.24 2.07 -25.05
C ASP A 69 0.80 1.72 -25.43
N ASP A 70 0.53 0.44 -25.75
CA ASP A 70 -0.82 -0.06 -26.06
C ASP A 70 -1.82 0.37 -24.95
N ILE A 71 -1.48 0.16 -23.67
CA ILE A 71 -2.35 0.53 -22.53
C ILE A 71 -2.44 2.05 -22.33
N TRP A 72 -1.34 2.78 -22.58
CA TRP A 72 -1.34 4.24 -22.49
C TRP A 72 -2.31 4.88 -23.50
N GLU A 73 -2.32 4.36 -24.74
CA GLU A 73 -3.17 4.83 -25.82
C GLU A 73 -4.62 4.34 -25.71
N ASP A 74 -4.82 3.03 -25.53
CA ASP A 74 -6.14 2.40 -25.59
C ASP A 74 -6.89 2.41 -24.25
N GLY A 75 -6.17 2.51 -23.13
CA GLY A 75 -6.71 2.46 -21.78
C GLY A 75 -6.55 1.11 -21.07
N LEU A 76 -6.84 1.10 -19.76
CA LEU A 76 -6.88 -0.15 -18.98
C LEU A 76 -8.16 -0.92 -19.26
N GLU A 77 -8.02 -2.16 -19.74
CA GLU A 77 -9.14 -3.08 -19.87
C GLU A 77 -9.64 -3.52 -18.48
N ALA A 78 -10.80 -3.01 -18.07
CA ALA A 78 -11.34 -3.20 -16.73
C ALA A 78 -11.47 -4.69 -16.31
N GLU A 79 -11.88 -5.56 -17.23
CA GLU A 79 -12.05 -6.98 -16.92
C GLU A 79 -10.71 -7.68 -16.71
N LYS A 80 -9.70 -7.40 -17.56
CA LYS A 80 -8.34 -7.95 -17.38
C LYS A 80 -7.72 -7.48 -16.07
N LEU A 81 -7.90 -6.21 -15.73
CA LEU A 81 -7.43 -5.66 -14.46
C LEU A 81 -8.11 -6.35 -13.27
N ARG A 82 -9.44 -6.52 -13.34
CA ARG A 82 -10.21 -7.23 -12.32
C ARG A 82 -9.71 -8.67 -12.16
N GLU A 83 -9.55 -9.42 -13.24
CA GLU A 83 -9.05 -10.80 -13.22
C GLU A 83 -7.66 -10.87 -12.56
N ALA A 84 -6.73 -9.99 -12.96
CA ALA A 84 -5.39 -9.95 -12.40
C ALA A 84 -5.39 -9.64 -10.90
N LEU A 85 -6.19 -8.67 -10.45
CA LEU A 85 -6.27 -8.32 -9.04
C LEU A 85 -6.99 -9.40 -8.22
N LEU A 86 -8.04 -10.02 -8.73
CA LEU A 86 -8.72 -11.12 -8.03
C LEU A 86 -7.81 -12.32 -7.78
N SER A 87 -6.76 -12.51 -8.58
CA SER A 87 -5.75 -13.54 -8.32
C SER A 87 -4.95 -13.31 -7.02
N LEU A 88 -4.99 -12.08 -6.47
CA LEU A 88 -4.36 -11.69 -5.22
C LEU A 88 -5.33 -11.72 -4.02
N GLU A 89 -6.62 -11.96 -4.23
CA GLU A 89 -7.69 -11.73 -3.23
C GLU A 89 -7.42 -12.39 -1.86
N HIS A 90 -6.84 -13.59 -1.84
CA HIS A 90 -6.49 -14.30 -0.60
C HIS A 90 -5.45 -13.56 0.24
N ALA A 91 -4.58 -12.77 -0.38
CA ALA A 91 -3.54 -11.98 0.28
C ALA A 91 -4.01 -10.62 0.77
N PHE A 92 -5.13 -10.10 0.26
CA PHE A 92 -5.56 -8.73 0.57
C PHE A 92 -6.81 -8.69 1.47
N GLN A 93 -7.02 -9.74 2.27
CA GLN A 93 -8.01 -9.74 3.35
C GLN A 93 -7.50 -8.94 4.53
N PHE A 94 -8.35 -8.07 5.10
CA PHE A 94 -8.04 -7.29 6.29
C PHE A 94 -9.10 -7.51 7.36
N GLY A 95 -8.69 -8.01 8.52
CA GLY A 95 -9.61 -8.35 9.60
C GLY A 95 -8.93 -9.02 10.79
N PRO A 96 -9.72 -9.59 11.72
CA PRO A 96 -9.22 -10.33 12.88
C PRO A 96 -8.68 -11.73 12.54
N ASP A 97 -8.99 -12.27 11.36
CA ASP A 97 -8.60 -13.62 10.95
C ASP A 97 -7.22 -13.59 10.27
N SER A 98 -6.37 -14.58 10.53
CA SER A 98 -5.09 -14.77 9.81
C SER A 98 -5.29 -15.66 8.57
N SER A 99 -4.63 -15.40 7.44
CA SER A 99 -3.69 -14.30 7.14
C SER A 99 -4.40 -12.97 6.91
N SER A 100 -3.86 -11.88 7.47
CA SER A 100 -4.42 -10.52 7.35
C SER A 100 -3.37 -9.55 6.80
N PHE A 101 -3.78 -8.70 5.87
CA PHE A 101 -2.91 -7.78 5.15
C PHE A 101 -2.03 -6.96 6.10
N MET A 102 -0.71 -7.08 5.91
CA MET A 102 0.35 -6.40 6.67
C MET A 102 0.33 -6.62 8.19
N GLN A 103 -0.29 -7.69 8.65
CA GLN A 103 -0.27 -8.11 10.04
C GLN A 103 0.58 -9.38 10.19
N ASP A 104 1.03 -9.65 11.42
CA ASP A 104 1.76 -10.89 11.69
C ASP A 104 0.84 -12.09 11.43
N PHE A 105 1.41 -13.15 10.86
CA PHE A 105 0.69 -14.38 10.60
C PHE A 105 0.36 -15.12 11.91
N GLU A 106 1.26 -15.04 12.89
CA GLU A 106 1.09 -15.60 14.21
C GLU A 106 0.25 -14.69 15.12
N ALA A 107 -0.31 -15.27 16.18
CA ALA A 107 -1.09 -14.51 17.14
C ALA A 107 -0.21 -13.48 17.86
N LEU A 108 -0.59 -12.20 17.77
CA LEU A 108 0.12 -11.11 18.42
C LEU A 108 0.11 -11.28 19.95
N THR A 109 1.29 -11.42 20.55
CA THR A 109 1.50 -11.37 22.00
C THR A 109 2.10 -10.02 22.39
N GLY A 110 1.66 -9.43 23.51
CA GLY A 110 2.26 -8.21 24.06
C GLY A 110 1.26 -7.21 24.60
N ASP A 111 1.75 -6.02 24.91
CA ASP A 111 0.94 -4.91 25.42
C ASP A 111 0.12 -4.26 24.31
N LYS A 112 -1.13 -3.91 24.64
CA LYS A 112 -1.97 -3.12 23.75
C LYS A 112 -1.42 -1.70 23.66
N VAL A 113 -1.20 -1.24 22.43
CA VAL A 113 -0.81 0.15 22.15
C VAL A 113 -2.00 0.94 21.59
N PRO A 114 -2.05 2.27 21.79
CA PRO A 114 -3.07 3.10 21.17
C PRO A 114 -3.02 3.02 19.66
N VAL A 115 -4.18 3.00 19.00
CA VAL A 115 -4.29 2.96 17.54
C VAL A 115 -3.59 4.13 16.84
N ALA A 116 -3.52 5.28 17.52
CA ALA A 116 -2.77 6.44 17.07
C ALA A 116 -1.31 6.13 16.74
N SER A 117 -0.70 5.12 17.38
CA SER A 117 0.70 4.73 17.12
C SER A 117 0.99 4.28 15.68
N LEU A 118 -0.04 4.00 14.87
CA LEU A 118 0.09 3.78 13.43
C LEU A 118 0.44 5.06 12.66
N LEU A 119 0.28 6.23 13.27
CA LEU A 119 0.55 7.52 12.65
C LEU A 119 1.96 8.00 13.03
N PRO A 120 2.85 8.30 12.06
CA PRO A 120 4.26 8.56 12.33
C PRO A 120 4.56 9.71 13.30
N GLU A 121 3.68 10.70 13.37
CA GLU A 121 3.84 11.85 14.26
C GLU A 121 3.54 11.53 15.73
N ILE A 122 2.82 10.44 16.02
CA ILE A 122 2.33 10.17 17.36
C ILE A 122 3.50 9.81 18.28
N PRO A 123 3.62 10.49 19.45
CA PRO A 123 4.78 10.33 20.30
C PRO A 123 4.85 8.92 20.89
N GLY A 124 6.04 8.30 20.77
CA GLY A 124 6.33 7.05 21.45
C GLY A 124 6.49 7.22 22.97
N SER A 125 6.57 6.10 23.69
CA SER A 125 6.58 6.04 25.16
C SER A 125 7.62 6.96 25.81
N GLN A 126 8.85 7.02 25.27
CA GLN A 126 9.90 7.89 25.79
C GLN A 126 9.62 9.38 25.55
N THR A 127 9.12 9.73 24.36
CA THR A 127 8.76 11.12 24.03
C THR A 127 7.70 11.63 24.98
N THR A 128 6.67 10.82 25.26
CA THR A 128 5.64 11.13 26.25
C THR A 128 6.19 11.20 27.67
N LYS A 129 7.00 10.22 28.09
CA LYS A 129 7.59 10.16 29.45
C LYS A 129 8.46 11.37 29.77
N PHE A 130 9.23 11.84 28.80
CA PHE A 130 10.09 13.01 28.94
C PHE A 130 9.42 14.33 28.54
N ASN A 131 8.10 14.32 28.27
CA ASN A 131 7.32 15.48 27.83
C ASN A 131 7.95 16.24 26.65
N LYS A 132 8.46 15.52 25.64
CA LYS A 132 9.12 16.09 24.45
C LYS A 132 8.14 16.36 23.29
N ASP A 133 6.87 16.07 23.49
CA ASP A 133 5.77 16.20 22.52
C ASP A 133 5.00 17.52 22.66
N HIS A 134 5.71 18.61 22.93
CA HIS A 134 5.13 19.92 23.27
C HIS A 134 4.10 20.46 22.27
N PHE A 135 4.21 20.10 20.99
CA PHE A 135 3.34 20.60 19.91
C PHE A 135 2.30 19.58 19.45
N ILE A 136 2.23 18.41 20.10
CA ILE A 136 1.31 17.34 19.72
C ILE A 136 0.20 17.25 20.75
N LYS A 137 -1.04 17.42 20.27
CA LYS A 137 -2.23 17.24 21.11
C LYS A 137 -2.44 15.75 21.35
N ARG A 138 -2.31 15.33 22.60
CA ARG A 138 -2.60 13.95 23.04
C ARG A 138 -4.10 13.66 22.99
N GLY A 139 -4.48 12.41 22.78
CA GLY A 139 -5.87 11.95 22.83
C GLY A 139 -6.77 12.41 21.67
N VAL A 140 -6.21 12.95 20.58
CA VAL A 140 -7.02 13.39 19.43
C VAL A 140 -7.45 12.21 18.54
N THR A 141 -6.64 11.16 18.50
CA THR A 141 -6.87 10.00 17.63
C THR A 141 -7.12 8.75 18.48
N GLU A 142 -8.33 8.61 19.00
CA GLU A 142 -8.72 7.45 19.82
C GLU A 142 -9.29 6.30 18.99
N TYR A 143 -9.85 6.62 17.81
CA TYR A 143 -10.51 5.67 16.93
C TYR A 143 -10.14 5.94 15.47
N LEU A 144 -9.94 4.89 14.69
CA LEU A 144 -9.81 4.94 13.23
C LEU A 144 -10.87 4.04 12.59
N CYS A 145 -11.37 4.44 11.42
CA CYS A 145 -12.24 3.60 10.63
C CYS A 145 -11.47 2.35 10.11
N PRO A 146 -12.13 1.20 9.87
CA PRO A 146 -11.48 0.00 9.33
C PRO A 146 -10.63 0.23 8.08
N HIS A 147 -11.15 1.00 7.11
CA HIS A 147 -10.42 1.32 5.88
C HIS A 147 -9.21 2.24 6.15
N CYS A 148 -9.37 3.15 7.12
CA CYS A 148 -8.32 4.06 7.56
C CYS A 148 -7.18 3.29 8.24
N LEU A 149 -7.51 2.23 8.99
CA LEU A 149 -6.53 1.34 9.63
C LEU A 149 -5.68 0.61 8.61
N ALA A 150 -6.29 0.01 7.58
CA ALA A 150 -5.55 -0.68 6.53
C ALA A 150 -4.56 0.27 5.83
N LEU A 151 -5.00 1.50 5.49
CA LEU A 151 -4.12 2.48 4.85
C LEU A 151 -3.03 3.01 5.80
N ALA A 152 -3.36 3.26 7.07
CA ALA A 152 -2.39 3.74 8.06
C ALA A 152 -1.32 2.67 8.34
N LEU A 153 -1.72 1.40 8.45
CA LEU A 153 -0.81 0.27 8.59
C LEU A 153 0.13 0.19 7.38
N PHE A 154 -0.42 0.26 6.17
CA PHE A 154 0.38 0.28 4.94
C PHE A 154 1.37 1.46 4.90
N SER A 155 0.90 2.67 5.22
CA SER A 155 1.73 3.88 5.27
C SER A 155 2.87 3.74 6.28
N LEU A 156 2.61 3.17 7.45
CA LEU A 156 3.63 2.90 8.46
C LEU A 156 4.71 1.95 7.92
N GLN A 157 4.32 0.84 7.30
CA GLN A 157 5.29 -0.11 6.73
C GLN A 157 6.15 0.50 5.62
N LEU A 158 5.59 1.45 4.85
CA LEU A 158 6.30 2.11 3.76
C LEU A 158 7.21 3.25 4.18
N ASN A 159 6.76 4.08 5.13
CA ASN A 159 7.28 5.43 5.34
C ASN A 159 7.75 5.69 6.78
N ALA A 160 7.56 4.75 7.71
CA ALA A 160 7.90 4.99 9.11
C ALA A 160 9.39 5.30 9.29
N PRO A 161 9.74 6.24 10.20
CA PRO A 161 11.12 6.44 10.63
C PRO A 161 11.66 5.19 11.34
N ALA A 162 12.97 5.16 11.57
CA ALA A 162 13.57 4.10 12.38
C ALA A 162 12.92 4.06 13.77
N GLY A 163 12.29 2.93 14.09
CA GLY A 163 11.80 2.65 15.42
C GLY A 163 12.95 2.36 16.38
N GLY A 164 12.71 2.53 17.69
CA GLY A 164 13.68 2.18 18.72
C GLY A 164 14.00 0.67 18.74
N LYS A 165 14.74 0.24 19.75
CA LYS A 165 15.11 -1.17 19.94
C LYS A 165 13.87 -2.08 19.83
N GLY A 166 13.97 -3.09 18.96
CA GLY A 166 12.89 -4.07 18.71
C GLY A 166 12.08 -3.81 17.45
N TYR A 167 12.19 -2.64 16.84
CA TYR A 167 11.53 -2.32 15.56
C TYR A 167 12.53 -2.40 14.41
N ARG A 168 12.11 -3.00 13.30
CA ARG A 168 12.87 -3.00 12.04
C ARG A 168 12.29 -1.95 11.10
N THR A 169 13.14 -1.28 10.35
CA THR A 169 12.73 -0.41 9.25
C THR A 169 12.36 -1.24 8.03
N GLY A 170 11.56 -0.66 7.13
CA GLY A 170 11.31 -1.26 5.82
C GLY A 170 12.58 -1.41 4.98
N LEU A 171 12.44 -2.07 3.82
CA LEU A 171 13.55 -2.39 2.91
C LEU A 171 14.31 -1.16 2.40
N ARG A 172 13.64 0.00 2.35
CA ARG A 172 14.22 1.29 1.92
C ARG A 172 14.87 2.08 3.08
N GLY A 173 14.97 1.48 4.27
CA GLY A 173 15.45 2.15 5.48
C GLY A 173 14.34 2.90 6.22
N GLY A 174 14.73 3.71 7.20
CA GLY A 174 13.80 4.48 8.05
C GLY A 174 13.50 5.86 7.45
N GLY A 175 12.21 6.16 7.26
CA GLY A 175 11.75 7.44 6.70
C GLY A 175 12.19 7.67 5.24
N PRO A 176 11.99 6.70 4.32
CA PRO A 176 12.42 6.86 2.94
C PRO A 176 11.65 7.97 2.23
N MET A 177 12.30 8.64 1.28
CA MET A 177 11.64 9.57 0.36
C MET A 177 11.13 8.81 -0.87
N THR A 178 9.85 8.97 -1.19
CA THR A 178 9.26 8.44 -2.42
C THR A 178 9.10 9.56 -3.44
N THR A 179 9.47 9.30 -4.68
CA THR A 179 9.29 10.23 -5.81
C THR A 179 8.46 9.54 -6.88
N LEU A 180 7.41 10.19 -7.34
CA LEU A 180 6.51 9.70 -8.38
C LEU A 180 6.39 10.74 -9.49
N ILE A 181 6.19 10.28 -10.71
CA ILE A 181 5.82 11.10 -11.87
C ILE A 181 4.32 11.38 -11.78
N GLU A 182 3.94 12.64 -11.90
CA GLU A 182 2.54 13.04 -11.88
C GLU A 182 2.11 13.63 -13.23
N LEU A 183 1.07 13.05 -13.81
CA LEU A 183 0.44 13.57 -15.03
C LEU A 183 -0.51 14.72 -14.70
N GLN A 184 -0.11 15.94 -15.07
CA GLN A 184 -0.93 17.14 -14.84
C GLN A 184 -2.05 17.30 -15.88
N GLU A 185 -1.81 16.88 -17.12
CA GLU A 185 -2.74 17.05 -18.23
C GLU A 185 -2.50 15.97 -19.30
N TYR A 186 -3.56 15.51 -19.94
CA TYR A 186 -3.48 14.63 -21.10
C TYR A 186 -4.47 15.10 -22.16
N GLN A 187 -3.98 15.35 -23.38
CA GLN A 187 -4.80 15.76 -24.53
C GLN A 187 -5.73 16.97 -24.23
N GLY A 188 -5.24 18.01 -23.54
CA GLY A 188 -6.07 19.17 -23.22
C GLY A 188 -6.91 19.04 -21.94
N ASN A 189 -6.89 17.88 -21.27
CA ASN A 189 -7.74 17.61 -20.10
C ASN A 189 -6.92 17.45 -18.82
N GLN A 190 -7.20 18.29 -17.82
CA GLN A 190 -6.58 18.25 -16.48
C GLN A 190 -7.27 17.25 -15.53
N GLN A 191 -8.50 16.83 -15.84
CA GLN A 191 -9.23 15.79 -15.11
C GLN A 191 -8.95 14.41 -15.70
N THR A 192 -7.66 14.05 -15.72
CA THR A 192 -7.21 12.74 -16.17
C THR A 192 -7.65 11.65 -15.19
N PRO A 193 -8.04 10.46 -15.68
CA PRO A 193 -8.33 9.32 -14.81
C PRO A 193 -7.12 8.96 -13.94
N LEU A 194 -7.38 8.53 -12.70
CA LEU A 194 -6.37 8.15 -11.72
C LEU A 194 -5.43 7.08 -12.29
N TRP A 195 -5.96 6.06 -12.96
CA TRP A 195 -5.13 4.99 -13.50
C TRP A 195 -4.07 5.50 -14.48
N ARG A 196 -4.40 6.51 -15.30
CA ARG A 196 -3.46 7.07 -16.29
C ARG A 196 -2.32 7.81 -15.60
N LYS A 197 -2.61 8.49 -14.48
CA LYS A 197 -1.58 9.11 -13.63
C LYS A 197 -0.65 8.07 -13.03
N LEU A 198 -1.20 6.95 -12.55
CA LEU A 198 -0.42 5.85 -11.97
C LEU A 198 0.42 5.13 -13.02
N TRP A 199 -0.08 4.94 -14.24
CA TRP A 199 0.58 4.17 -15.31
C TRP A 199 1.97 4.68 -15.66
N LEU A 200 2.21 6.00 -15.55
CA LEU A 200 3.54 6.61 -15.72
C LEU A 200 4.62 6.09 -14.76
N ASN A 201 4.22 5.46 -13.66
CA ASN A 201 5.11 4.90 -12.64
C ASN A 201 5.12 3.37 -12.66
N VAL A 202 4.44 2.74 -13.61
CA VAL A 202 4.48 1.28 -13.81
C VAL A 202 5.56 0.98 -14.84
N MET A 203 6.53 0.15 -14.47
CA MET A 203 7.63 -0.24 -15.33
C MET A 203 7.31 -1.53 -16.09
N PRO A 204 7.66 -1.63 -17.38
CA PRO A 204 7.69 -2.91 -18.09
C PRO A 204 8.52 -3.98 -17.36
N GLN A 205 8.09 -5.23 -17.44
CA GLN A 205 8.73 -6.36 -16.76
C GLN A 205 10.19 -6.58 -17.19
N ASP A 206 10.48 -6.39 -18.47
CA ASP A 206 11.82 -6.55 -19.04
C ASP A 206 12.79 -5.43 -18.62
N GLU A 207 12.31 -4.18 -18.60
CA GLU A 207 13.08 -3.01 -18.17
C GLU A 207 13.37 -3.04 -16.66
N ALA A 208 12.37 -3.42 -15.85
CA ALA A 208 12.53 -3.55 -14.40
C ALA A 208 13.31 -4.81 -13.98
N ASP A 209 13.44 -5.79 -14.89
CA ASP A 209 13.85 -7.16 -14.58
C ASP A 209 13.01 -7.75 -13.43
N LEU A 210 11.69 -7.54 -13.50
CA LEU A 210 10.69 -7.96 -12.52
C LEU A 210 9.53 -8.66 -13.24
N PRO A 211 9.66 -9.95 -13.60
CA PRO A 211 8.58 -10.70 -14.22
C PRO A 211 7.43 -10.93 -13.23
N LEU A 212 6.19 -10.97 -13.73
CA LEU A 212 5.03 -11.25 -12.87
C LEU A 212 5.15 -12.64 -12.21
N PRO A 213 4.77 -12.78 -10.92
CA PRO A 213 4.82 -14.07 -10.24
C PRO A 213 3.86 -15.08 -10.86
N LYS A 214 4.27 -16.35 -10.87
CA LYS A 214 3.36 -17.46 -11.23
C LYS A 214 2.42 -17.85 -10.08
N LYS A 215 2.79 -17.50 -8.86
CA LYS A 215 2.06 -17.75 -7.62
C LYS A 215 2.26 -16.57 -6.67
N PHE A 216 1.24 -16.32 -5.86
CA PHE A 216 1.22 -15.27 -4.86
C PHE A 216 1.16 -15.91 -3.47
N ASP A 217 2.34 -16.15 -2.90
CA ASP A 217 2.54 -16.81 -1.61
C ASP A 217 3.34 -15.90 -0.66
N ASP A 218 3.81 -16.47 0.45
CA ASP A 218 4.57 -15.78 1.50
C ASP A 218 5.93 -15.25 1.06
N LEU A 219 6.44 -15.67 -0.12
CA LEU A 219 7.64 -15.09 -0.71
C LEU A 219 7.37 -13.74 -1.39
N ILE A 220 6.13 -13.49 -1.81
CA ILE A 220 5.67 -12.21 -2.38
C ILE A 220 5.02 -11.34 -1.30
N PHE A 221 4.15 -11.94 -0.49
CA PHE A 221 3.34 -11.25 0.51
C PHE A 221 3.65 -11.82 1.90
N PRO A 222 4.59 -11.21 2.66
CA PRO A 222 5.13 -11.82 3.88
C PRO A 222 4.10 -12.14 4.97
N TRP A 223 2.93 -11.50 4.96
CA TRP A 223 1.84 -11.75 5.91
C TRP A 223 1.03 -13.03 5.60
N LEU A 224 1.34 -13.74 4.51
CA LEU A 224 0.74 -15.03 4.17
C LEU A 224 1.41 -16.23 4.87
N GLY A 225 2.51 -16.02 5.58
CA GLY A 225 3.23 -17.09 6.26
C GLY A 225 3.97 -16.59 7.51
N PRO A 226 4.55 -17.51 8.31
CA PRO A 226 5.23 -17.15 9.55
C PRO A 226 6.38 -16.16 9.35
N THR A 227 6.45 -15.16 10.22
CA THR A 227 7.50 -14.12 10.17
C THR A 227 8.89 -14.73 10.33
N ARG A 228 9.78 -14.47 9.38
CA ARG A 228 11.20 -14.84 9.50
C ARG A 228 11.91 -13.90 10.47
N THR A 229 12.44 -14.42 11.57
CA THR A 229 13.11 -13.62 12.61
C THR A 229 14.63 -13.61 12.47
N SER A 230 15.25 -12.54 12.98
CA SER A 230 16.71 -12.35 13.02
C SER A 230 17.27 -12.46 14.45
N GLU A 231 16.51 -13.08 15.35
CA GLU A 231 16.86 -13.22 16.76
C GLU A 231 17.97 -14.25 17.00
N LEU A 232 18.01 -15.29 16.14
CA LEU A 232 19.03 -16.33 16.19
C LEU A 232 20.28 -15.90 15.39
N ALA A 233 21.46 -16.10 15.97
CA ALA A 233 22.72 -15.86 15.29
C ALA A 233 22.81 -16.76 14.02
N GLY A 234 23.02 -16.14 12.86
CA GLY A 234 23.08 -16.83 11.57
C GLY A 234 21.77 -16.92 10.78
N ALA A 235 20.64 -16.44 11.33
CA ALA A 235 19.37 -16.31 10.61
C ALA A 235 19.38 -15.09 9.65
N VAL A 236 20.28 -15.11 8.67
CA VAL A 236 20.35 -14.09 7.62
C VAL A 236 19.44 -14.49 6.47
N VAL A 237 18.45 -13.66 6.17
CA VAL A 237 17.67 -13.76 4.93
C VAL A 237 18.46 -13.07 3.82
N THR A 238 18.77 -13.82 2.77
CA THR A 238 19.51 -13.34 1.58
C THR A 238 18.54 -13.14 0.41
N HIS A 239 19.01 -12.44 -0.63
CA HIS A 239 18.23 -12.19 -1.85
C HIS A 239 17.77 -13.47 -2.55
N ASP A 240 18.55 -14.56 -2.46
CA ASP A 240 18.19 -15.87 -3.03
C ASP A 240 17.02 -16.55 -2.31
N GLN A 241 16.65 -16.08 -1.12
CA GLN A 241 15.61 -16.68 -0.28
C GLN A 241 14.28 -15.91 -0.31
N VAL A 242 14.21 -14.83 -1.09
CA VAL A 242 13.04 -13.97 -1.23
C VAL A 242 12.68 -13.82 -2.70
N ASN A 243 11.43 -13.46 -2.98
CA ASN A 243 11.09 -13.04 -4.32
C ASN A 243 11.77 -11.70 -4.63
N LYS A 244 12.01 -11.44 -5.92
CA LYS A 244 12.60 -10.18 -6.37
C LYS A 244 11.58 -9.02 -6.36
N LEU A 245 10.29 -9.37 -6.46
CA LEU A 245 9.16 -8.46 -6.27
C LEU A 245 8.89 -8.18 -4.79
#